data_AF-E0IAG0-F1
#
_entry.id   AF-E0IAG0-F1
#
_cell.length_a   1.000
_cell.length_b   1.000
_cell.length_c   1.000
_cell.angle_alpha   90.00
_cell.angle_beta   90.00
_cell.angle_gamma   90.00
#
_symmetry.space_group_name_H-M   'P 1'
#
loop_
_entity.id
_entity.type
_entity.pdbx_description
1 polymer ?
#
loop_
_entity_poly.entity_id
_entity_poly.type
_entity_poly.pdbx_seq_one_letter_code
_entity_poly.pdbx_strand_id
1 'polypeptide(L)' 'MPAWMEWLMHHWVSSLLVLGVVLAIVYVFSNRSSLFYKE' A
#
# COMPACT_ATOMS: atom_id res chain seq x y z
N MET A 1 19.79 1.24 -17.77
CA MET A 1 18.33 1.35 -17.59
C MET A 1 17.98 2.83 -17.40
N PRO A 2 16.74 3.26 -17.64
CA PRO A 2 16.30 4.60 -17.25
C PRO A 2 16.55 4.84 -15.75
N ALA A 3 16.97 6.05 -15.36
CA ALA A 3 17.33 6.37 -13.97
C ALA A 3 16.21 6.07 -12.96
N TRP A 4 14.94 6.25 -13.36
CA TRP A 4 13.78 5.91 -12.52
C TRP A 4 13.68 4.41 -12.23
N MET A 5 14.12 3.58 -13.16
CA MET A 5 13.99 2.12 -13.10
C MET A 5 15.09 1.51 -12.23
N GLU A 6 16.30 2.11 -12.26
CA GLU A 6 17.39 1.78 -11.35
C GLU A 6 17.06 2.18 -9.90
N TRP A 7 16.50 3.38 -9.72
CA TRP A 7 16.01 3.81 -8.40
C TRP A 7 14.95 2.85 -7.86
N LEU A 8 13.97 2.45 -8.69
CA LEU A 8 12.92 1.50 -8.31
C LEU A 8 13.50 0.14 -7.93
N MET A 9 14.47 -0.36 -8.70
CA MET A 9 15.18 -1.62 -8.43
C MET A 9 15.98 -1.58 -7.13
N HIS A 10 16.52 -0.42 -6.73
CA HIS A 10 17.21 -0.28 -5.43
C HIS A 10 16.25 -0.18 -4.24
N HIS A 11 15.04 0.35 -4.45
CA HIS A 11 14.08 0.65 -3.38
C HIS A 11 12.82 -0.22 -3.44
N TRP A 12 12.83 -1.31 -4.21
CA TRP A 12 11.64 -2.10 -4.50
C TRP A 12 10.94 -2.64 -3.24
N VAL A 13 11.70 -3.07 -2.23
CA VAL A 13 11.16 -3.53 -0.94
C VAL A 13 10.47 -2.39 -0.19
N SER A 14 11.14 -1.24 -0.07
CA SER A 14 10.57 -0.06 0.59
C SER A 14 9.32 0.44 -0.14
N SER A 15 9.33 0.44 -1.47
CA SER A 15 8.18 0.79 -2.31
C SER A 15 7.00 -0.18 -2.09
N LEU A 16 7.27 -1.49 -2.00
CA LEU A 16 6.24 -2.49 -1.69
C LEU A 16 5.65 -2.30 -0.29
N LEU A 17 6.48 -2.00 0.72
CA LEU A 17 6.01 -1.72 2.08
C LEU A 17 5.10 -0.49 2.12
N VAL A 18 5.52 0.60 1.46
CA VAL A 18 4.71 1.83 1.37
C VAL A 18 3.38 1.54 0.67
N LEU A 19 3.41 0.83 -0.46
CA LEU A 19 2.19 0.40 -1.16
C LEU A 19 1.28 -0.46 -0.28
N GLY A 20 1.83 -1.41 0.46
CA GLY A 20 1.08 -2.27 1.37
C GLY A 20 0.39 -1.48 2.48
N VAL A 21 1.08 -0.51 3.08
CA VAL A 21 0.50 0.38 4.10
C VAL A 21 -0.62 1.23 3.52
N VAL A 22 -0.41 1.81 2.33
CA VAL A 22 -1.43 2.62 1.65
C VAL A 22 -2.68 1.77 1.36
N LEU A 23 -2.51 0.55 0.85
CA LEU A 23 -3.62 -0.37 0.58
C LEU A 23 -4.35 -0.76 1.87
N ALA A 24 -3.63 -1.05 2.96
CA ALA A 24 -4.24 -1.37 4.24
C ALA A 24 -5.07 -0.20 4.79
N ILE A 25 -4.55 1.04 4.69
CA ILE A 25 -5.27 2.25 5.07
C ILE A 25 -6.54 2.40 4.23
N VAL A 26 -6.42 2.33 2.90
CA VAL A 26 -7.57 2.44 1.98
C VAL A 26 -8.61 1.36 2.27
N TYR A 27 -8.17 0.13 2.53
CA TYR A 27 -9.03 -0.98 2.89
C TYR A 27 -9.81 -0.69 4.19
N VAL A 28 -9.12 -0.26 5.24
CA VAL A 28 -9.77 0.09 6.52
C VAL A 28 -10.80 1.21 6.34
N PHE A 29 -10.49 2.25 5.57
CA PHE A 29 -11.43 3.34 5.33
C PHE A 29 -12.63 2.93 4.46
N SER A 30 -12.41 2.07 3.46
CA SER A 30 -13.47 1.56 2.57
C SER A 30 -14.37 0.55 3.27
N ASN A 31 -13.76 -0.35 4.05
CA ASN A 31 -14.43 -1.39 4.81
C ASN A 31 -14.73 -0.98 6.25
N ARG A 32 -14.68 0.32 6.58
CA ARG A 32 -15.04 0.83 7.91
C ARG A 32 -16.46 0.40 8.31
N SER A 33 -17.37 0.30 7.33
CA SER A 33 -18.70 -0.25 7.55
C SER A 33 -18.62 -1.68 8.08
N SER A 34 -17.79 -2.56 7.52
CA SER A 34 -17.57 -3.94 8.01
C SER A 34 -16.91 -4.03 9.39
N LEU A 35 -16.19 -3.00 9.84
CA LEU A 35 -15.62 -2.95 11.20
C LEU A 35 -16.69 -2.58 12.26
N PHE A 36 -17.74 -1.88 11.86
CA PHE A 36 -18.83 -1.44 12.74
C PHE A 36 -20.16 -2.19 12.50
N TYR A 37 -20.29 -2.94 11.42
CA TYR A 37 -21.43 -3.84 11.18
C TYR A 37 -21.22 -5.14 11.96
N LYS A 38 -21.65 -5.14 13.22
CA LYS A 38 -22.01 -6.34 13.96
C LYS A 38 -23.53 -6.52 13.82
N GLU A 39 -23.97 -7.07 12.70
CA GLU A 39 -25.31 -7.67 12.60
C GLU A 39 -25.17 -9.11 12.12
#